data_AF-A0A947FYY6-F1
#
_entry.id   AF-A0A947FYY6-F1
#
_cell.length_a   1.000
_cell.length_b   1.000
_cell.length_c   1.000
_cell.angle_alpha   90.00
_cell.angle_beta   90.00
_cell.angle_gamma   90.00
#
_symmetry.space_group_name_H-M   'P 1'
#
loop_
_entity.id
_entity.type
_entity.pdbx_description
1 polymer ?
#
loop_
_entity_poly.entity_id
_entity_poly.type
_entity_poly.pdbx_seq_one_letter_code
_entity_poly.pdbx_strand_id
1 'polypeptide(L)'
;MRDRTRRHLQLERKKPEELSWTDYLLMLLHVGAEIEHALMVEYLYAAYSLGGDQVPKKHHQHIRDWRNAILTVAREEMGHLLTVQNLLTLLGGPISLDREDYPWDSPFYPFPFKLSPLTMDSLAHYVYAEMPPDEMMADATLTEKRIREEVRRRVEGDRGPHHPVSEIYDAIIEIIEDPELIPDSAFRSETFGHQASWDEWGKNYRADPEAEATKRDDERRAHVIVAQMATRTEAVAGLRMVAGQGEAPHLRHPKKPDKPDEPSHFERFAEVYAGYEKIGKLDEKDRWAPTRPIPVNPTTVRPPKSKSKDKGTSSRDAAPPTFIENDASRRWAELFNIRYRMLLTYLSHTYRLGRTTGTDEPGPRGLMLHRIFGEMYNLKTIAGLLVRMPLTDDPKDPARAGPPFQMPYTLSLPADEVDCWRTHVDLLQSSGVICDDLLDRGGPADGARYLKSLRELDEQAMAWIDRILADMGSARRVRS
;
A
#
# COMPACT_ATOMS: atom_id res chain seq x y z
N MET A 1 -15.23 -5.63 -36.12
CA MET A 1 -15.73 -4.26 -36.45
C MET A 1 -16.94 -3.87 -35.59
N ARG A 2 -18.10 -4.55 -35.66
CA ARG A 2 -19.29 -4.18 -34.84
C ARG A 2 -19.06 -4.21 -33.32
N ASP A 3 -18.25 -5.14 -32.82
CA ASP A 3 -17.94 -5.24 -31.39
C ASP A 3 -16.98 -4.14 -30.91
N ARG A 4 -15.92 -3.87 -31.69
CA ARG A 4 -14.98 -2.75 -31.46
C ARG A 4 -15.70 -1.39 -31.44
N THR A 5 -16.62 -1.14 -32.38
CA THR A 5 -17.43 0.09 -32.40
C THR A 5 -18.36 0.20 -31.18
N ARG A 6 -18.94 -0.92 -30.72
CA ARG A 6 -19.83 -0.92 -29.54
C ARG A 6 -19.07 -0.67 -28.23
N ARG A 7 -17.88 -1.25 -28.07
CA ARG A 7 -16.99 -0.99 -26.94
C ARG A 7 -16.47 0.46 -26.92
N HIS A 8 -16.03 0.97 -28.07
CA HIS A 8 -15.60 2.37 -28.21
C HIS A 8 -16.71 3.36 -27.78
N LEU A 9 -17.95 3.10 -28.18
CA LEU A 9 -19.12 3.90 -27.77
C LEU A 9 -19.45 3.80 -26.27
N GLN A 10 -19.10 2.69 -25.60
CA GLN A 10 -19.28 2.56 -24.15
C GLN A 10 -18.20 3.33 -23.38
N LEU A 11 -16.96 3.30 -23.85
CA LEU A 11 -15.85 4.08 -23.28
C LEU A 11 -16.06 5.58 -23.48
N GLU A 12 -16.47 6.00 -24.68
CA GLU A 12 -16.81 7.41 -24.97
C GLU A 12 -17.89 7.96 -24.04
N ARG A 13 -18.85 7.13 -23.61
CA ARG A 13 -19.89 7.52 -22.66
C ARG A 13 -19.41 7.60 -21.21
N LYS A 14 -18.31 6.92 -20.86
CA LYS A 14 -17.71 6.95 -19.52
C LYS A 14 -16.70 8.09 -19.36
N LYS A 15 -16.00 8.47 -20.44
CA LYS A 15 -15.04 9.59 -20.43
C LYS A 15 -15.78 10.93 -20.30
N PRO A 16 -15.44 11.80 -19.31
CA PRO A 16 -15.93 13.18 -19.27
C PRO A 16 -15.63 13.93 -20.57
N GLU A 17 -16.57 14.74 -21.05
CA GLU A 17 -16.46 15.42 -22.35
C GLU A 17 -15.27 16.39 -22.40
N GLU A 18 -14.92 16.97 -21.26
CA GLU A 18 -13.86 17.96 -21.07
C GLU A 18 -12.43 17.38 -21.07
N LEU A 19 -12.28 16.07 -20.89
CA LEU A 19 -10.96 15.43 -20.83
C LEU A 19 -10.52 14.91 -22.20
N SER A 20 -9.23 15.05 -22.55
CA SER A 20 -8.68 14.25 -23.64
C SER A 20 -8.60 12.77 -23.23
N TRP A 21 -8.40 11.85 -24.19
CA TRP A 21 -8.16 10.44 -23.85
C TRP A 21 -6.90 10.26 -23.00
N THR A 22 -5.85 11.04 -23.25
CA THR A 22 -4.64 11.05 -22.43
C THR A 22 -4.93 11.53 -21.02
N ASP A 23 -5.65 12.65 -20.85
CA ASP A 23 -5.98 13.17 -19.51
C ASP A 23 -6.87 12.20 -18.73
N TYR A 24 -7.85 11.59 -19.41
CA TYR A 24 -8.70 10.57 -18.80
C TYR A 24 -7.93 9.32 -18.39
N LEU A 25 -7.00 8.84 -19.22
CA LEU A 25 -6.12 7.73 -18.86
C LEU A 25 -5.24 8.06 -17.65
N LEU A 26 -4.64 9.25 -17.62
CA LEU A 26 -3.84 9.69 -16.48
C LEU A 26 -4.70 9.78 -15.21
N MET A 27 -5.91 10.34 -15.29
CA MET A 27 -6.86 10.37 -14.17
C MET A 27 -7.17 8.96 -13.66
N LEU A 28 -7.45 7.99 -14.54
CA LEU A 28 -7.68 6.60 -14.13
C LEU A 28 -6.44 5.97 -13.50
N LEU A 29 -5.24 6.26 -13.99
CA LEU A 29 -3.98 5.80 -13.39
C LEU A 29 -3.72 6.42 -12.01
N HIS A 30 -4.10 7.68 -11.79
CA HIS A 30 -4.07 8.31 -10.48
C HIS A 30 -5.01 7.58 -9.50
N VAL A 31 -6.26 7.33 -9.91
CA VAL A 31 -7.22 6.56 -9.11
C VAL A 31 -6.72 5.13 -8.86
N GLY A 32 -6.14 4.47 -9.86
CA GLY A 32 -5.54 3.14 -9.71
C GLY A 32 -4.42 3.14 -8.67
N ALA A 33 -3.49 4.09 -8.74
CA ALA A 33 -2.43 4.24 -7.76
C ALA A 33 -2.95 4.51 -6.33
N GLU A 34 -4.00 5.31 -6.18
CA GLU A 34 -4.64 5.55 -4.88
C GLU A 34 -5.28 4.28 -4.32
N ILE A 35 -5.95 3.48 -5.15
CA ILE A 35 -6.53 2.18 -4.77
C ILE A 35 -5.44 1.22 -4.30
N GLU A 36 -4.36 1.04 -5.09
CA GLU A 36 -3.22 0.19 -4.72
C GLU A 36 -2.62 0.60 -3.37
N HIS A 37 -2.44 1.91 -3.17
CA HIS A 37 -1.90 2.45 -1.94
C HIS A 37 -2.84 2.23 -0.75
N ALA A 38 -4.14 2.50 -0.94
CA ALA A 38 -5.17 2.33 0.09
C ALA A 38 -5.25 0.86 0.54
N LEU A 39 -5.46 -0.07 -0.40
CA LEU A 39 -5.57 -1.49 -0.13
C LEU A 39 -4.31 -2.03 0.56
N MET A 40 -3.11 -1.69 0.06
CA MET A 40 -1.85 -2.04 0.70
C MET A 40 -1.84 -1.69 2.19
N VAL A 41 -2.20 -0.45 2.53
CA VAL A 41 -2.13 0.08 3.89
C VAL A 41 -3.23 -0.52 4.78
N GLU A 42 -4.43 -0.77 4.24
CA GLU A 42 -5.49 -1.51 4.92
C GLU A 42 -5.09 -2.95 5.23
N TYR A 43 -4.49 -3.66 4.27
CA TYR A 43 -3.98 -5.02 4.43
C TYR A 43 -2.89 -5.06 5.50
N LEU A 44 -1.95 -4.12 5.49
CA LEU A 44 -0.93 -3.99 6.54
C LEU A 44 -1.57 -3.78 7.92
N TYR A 45 -2.55 -2.87 8.03
CA TYR A 45 -3.23 -2.58 9.29
C TYR A 45 -3.98 -3.81 9.83
N ALA A 46 -4.74 -4.49 8.98
CA ALA A 46 -5.43 -5.71 9.32
C ALA A 46 -4.45 -6.82 9.76
N ALA A 47 -3.34 -6.99 9.05
CA ALA A 47 -2.30 -7.95 9.42
C ALA A 47 -1.61 -7.61 10.75
N TYR A 48 -1.37 -6.33 11.05
CA TYR A 48 -0.80 -5.89 12.32
C TYR A 48 -1.75 -6.08 13.50
N SER A 49 -3.06 -6.10 13.24
CA SER A 49 -4.06 -6.40 14.27
C SER A 49 -4.04 -7.85 14.74
N LEU A 50 -3.60 -8.81 13.92
CA LEU A 50 -3.68 -10.23 14.23
C LEU A 50 -2.74 -10.68 15.37
N GLY A 51 -3.26 -11.58 16.22
CA GLY A 51 -2.53 -12.21 17.32
C GLY A 51 -2.74 -11.53 18.67
N GLY A 52 -1.84 -11.82 19.61
CA GLY A 52 -1.90 -11.35 20.99
C GLY A 52 -2.24 -12.44 22.00
N ASP A 53 -2.15 -12.10 23.28
CA ASP A 53 -2.24 -13.05 24.39
C ASP A 53 -3.67 -13.61 24.57
N GLN A 54 -4.67 -12.93 24.01
CA GLN A 54 -6.06 -13.34 23.99
C GLN A 54 -6.34 -14.51 23.03
N VAL A 55 -5.42 -14.82 22.11
CA VAL A 55 -5.60 -15.93 21.15
C VAL A 55 -5.26 -17.26 21.81
N PRO A 56 -6.17 -18.25 21.82
CA PRO A 56 -5.88 -19.59 22.33
C PRO A 56 -4.71 -20.25 21.60
N LYS A 57 -3.85 -20.96 22.35
CA LYS A 57 -2.65 -21.63 21.79
C LYS A 57 -2.94 -22.55 20.61
N LYS A 58 -4.10 -23.23 20.61
CA LYS A 58 -4.58 -24.10 19.50
C LYS A 58 -4.67 -23.38 18.15
N HIS A 59 -4.92 -22.06 18.16
CA HIS A 59 -5.11 -21.25 16.95
C HIS A 59 -3.90 -20.40 16.57
N HIS A 60 -2.83 -20.41 17.37
CA HIS A 60 -1.65 -19.58 17.12
C HIS A 60 -1.04 -19.80 15.74
N GLN A 61 -1.05 -21.04 15.23
CA GLN A 61 -0.55 -21.32 13.88
C GLN A 61 -1.47 -20.71 12.81
N HIS A 62 -2.79 -20.93 12.89
CA HIS A 62 -3.75 -20.35 11.96
C HIS A 62 -3.66 -18.82 11.90
N ILE A 63 -3.58 -18.14 13.04
CA ILE A 63 -3.46 -16.67 13.07
C ILE A 63 -2.13 -16.19 12.47
N ARG A 64 -1.03 -16.93 12.66
CA ARG A 64 0.25 -16.64 11.99
C ARG A 64 0.14 -16.82 10.47
N ASP A 65 -0.49 -17.90 10.03
CA ASP A 65 -0.64 -18.20 8.60
C ASP A 65 -1.49 -17.13 7.90
N TRP A 66 -2.61 -16.71 8.51
CA TRP A 66 -3.43 -15.62 8.00
C TRP A 66 -2.67 -14.30 7.95
N ARG A 67 -1.94 -13.98 9.02
CA ARG A 67 -1.12 -12.76 9.05
C ARG A 67 -0.08 -12.78 7.94
N ASN A 68 0.58 -13.90 7.71
CA ASN A 68 1.57 -14.05 6.65
C ASN A 68 0.92 -13.91 5.26
N ALA A 69 -0.22 -14.55 5.02
CA ALA A 69 -0.94 -14.45 3.75
C ALA A 69 -1.31 -12.99 3.42
N ILE A 70 -1.85 -12.25 4.38
CA ILE A 70 -2.24 -10.83 4.18
C ILE A 70 -0.99 -9.96 3.98
N LEU A 71 0.10 -10.20 4.73
CA LEU A 71 1.37 -9.47 4.53
C LEU A 71 2.02 -9.77 3.18
N THR A 72 1.84 -10.97 2.64
CA THR A 72 2.31 -11.32 1.29
C THR A 72 1.58 -10.48 0.25
N VAL A 73 0.25 -10.44 0.29
CA VAL A 73 -0.57 -9.62 -0.62
C VAL A 73 -0.18 -8.14 -0.50
N ALA A 74 -0.08 -7.59 0.72
CA ALA A 74 0.32 -6.21 0.92
C ALA A 74 1.70 -5.86 0.33
N ARG A 75 2.62 -6.83 0.20
CA ARG A 75 3.92 -6.61 -0.47
C ARG A 75 3.80 -6.68 -1.99
N GLU A 76 2.88 -7.47 -2.52
CA GLU A 76 2.59 -7.52 -3.95
C GLU A 76 1.94 -6.21 -4.40
N GLU A 77 1.04 -5.62 -3.60
CA GLU A 77 0.49 -4.28 -3.85
C GLU A 77 1.56 -3.18 -3.88
N MET A 78 2.66 -3.31 -3.11
CA MET A 78 3.80 -2.38 -3.24
C MET A 78 4.39 -2.41 -4.67
N GLY A 79 4.43 -3.59 -5.29
CA GLY A 79 4.89 -3.75 -6.66
C GLY A 79 3.90 -3.20 -7.68
N HIS A 80 2.60 -3.45 -7.47
CA HIS A 80 1.53 -2.88 -8.30
C HIS A 80 1.60 -1.36 -8.29
N LEU A 81 1.70 -0.74 -7.11
CA LEU A 81 1.84 0.70 -6.95
C LEU A 81 3.03 1.26 -7.75
N LEU A 82 4.22 0.65 -7.64
CA LEU A 82 5.41 1.06 -8.40
C LEU A 82 5.24 0.86 -9.91
N THR A 83 4.55 -0.19 -10.33
CA THR A 83 4.23 -0.47 -11.73
C THR A 83 3.30 0.59 -12.31
N VAL A 84 2.28 1.04 -11.56
CA VAL A 84 1.42 2.17 -11.96
C VAL A 84 2.23 3.47 -12.03
N GLN A 85 3.14 3.72 -11.10
CA GLN A 85 4.03 4.91 -11.15
C GLN A 85 4.92 4.90 -12.40
N ASN A 86 5.43 3.72 -12.80
CA ASN A 86 6.20 3.58 -14.03
C ASN A 86 5.37 3.94 -15.26
N LEU A 87 4.10 3.53 -15.29
CA LEU A 87 3.19 3.85 -16.39
C LEU A 87 2.81 5.33 -16.43
N LEU A 88 2.51 5.95 -15.27
CA LEU A 88 2.32 7.41 -15.16
C LEU A 88 3.55 8.14 -15.73
N THR A 89 4.75 7.73 -15.32
CA THR A 89 6.01 8.33 -15.80
C THR A 89 6.17 8.14 -17.32
N LEU A 90 5.89 6.94 -17.84
CA LEU A 90 5.97 6.61 -19.27
C LEU A 90 5.05 7.48 -20.13
N LEU A 91 3.86 7.80 -19.63
CA LEU A 91 2.86 8.64 -20.32
C LEU A 91 3.05 10.14 -20.05
N GLY A 92 4.10 10.52 -19.30
CA GLY A 92 4.41 11.91 -18.96
C GLY A 92 3.52 12.51 -17.87
N GLY A 93 2.73 11.69 -17.17
CA GLY A 93 1.98 12.09 -15.98
C GLY A 93 2.88 12.22 -14.74
N PRO A 94 2.47 13.03 -13.75
CA PRO A 94 3.13 13.04 -12.46
C PRO A 94 2.87 11.71 -11.74
N ILE A 95 3.83 11.26 -10.94
CA ILE A 95 3.60 10.13 -10.03
C ILE A 95 2.48 10.48 -9.02
N SER A 96 1.74 9.47 -8.59
CA SER A 96 0.69 9.54 -7.59
C SER A 96 0.99 8.57 -6.46
N LEU A 97 1.46 9.10 -5.33
CA LEU A 97 1.54 8.34 -4.08
C LEU A 97 0.49 8.83 -3.08
N ASP A 98 -0.42 9.70 -3.53
CA ASP A 98 -1.53 10.14 -2.69
C ASP A 98 -2.48 8.96 -2.44
N ARG A 99 -3.33 9.12 -1.42
CA ARG A 99 -4.51 8.30 -1.22
C ARG A 99 -5.52 9.19 -0.52
N GLU A 100 -6.74 9.20 -0.99
CA GLU A 100 -7.76 10.03 -0.34
C GLU A 100 -8.26 9.37 0.94
N ASP A 101 -8.08 10.04 2.08
CA ASP A 101 -8.59 9.59 3.38
C ASP A 101 -10.13 9.82 3.52
N TYR A 102 -10.79 10.48 2.55
CA TYR A 102 -12.22 10.80 2.56
C TYR A 102 -12.83 10.76 1.15
N PRO A 103 -14.05 10.24 0.97
CA PRO A 103 -14.55 9.89 -0.36
C PRO A 103 -14.91 11.10 -1.22
N TRP A 104 -14.44 11.09 -2.46
CA TRP A 104 -15.21 11.56 -3.62
C TRP A 104 -16.01 10.41 -4.22
N ASP A 105 -17.10 10.74 -4.93
CA ASP A 105 -17.94 9.82 -5.69
C ASP A 105 -17.22 9.30 -6.96
N SER A 106 -16.01 8.75 -6.83
CA SER A 106 -15.33 8.07 -7.94
C SER A 106 -15.97 6.68 -8.13
N PRO A 107 -16.48 6.34 -9.33
CA PRO A 107 -17.18 5.09 -9.61
C PRO A 107 -16.22 3.90 -9.76
N PHE A 108 -15.05 3.94 -9.11
CA PHE A 108 -14.01 2.92 -9.22
C PHE A 108 -13.46 2.47 -7.87
N TYR A 109 -13.79 3.16 -6.77
CA TYR A 109 -13.34 2.72 -5.44
C TYR A 109 -14.10 1.46 -5.01
N PRO A 110 -13.41 0.41 -4.52
CA PRO A 110 -14.08 -0.79 -4.02
C PRO A 110 -14.99 -0.53 -2.83
N PHE A 111 -14.51 0.30 -1.89
CA PHE A 111 -15.22 0.75 -0.70
C PHE A 111 -14.48 1.97 -0.10
N PRO A 112 -15.12 2.75 0.80
CA PRO A 112 -14.45 3.87 1.46
C PRO A 112 -13.24 3.42 2.28
N PHE A 113 -12.12 4.16 2.16
CA PHE A 113 -10.89 3.88 2.90
C PHE A 113 -11.14 3.78 4.41
N LYS A 114 -10.67 2.69 5.03
CA LYS A 114 -10.86 2.42 6.45
C LYS A 114 -9.78 1.50 7.00
N LEU A 115 -8.95 2.04 7.89
CA LEU A 115 -8.04 1.27 8.73
C LEU A 115 -8.85 0.54 9.81
N SER A 116 -9.10 -0.76 9.59
CA SER A 116 -9.84 -1.61 10.52
C SER A 116 -9.01 -2.82 10.95
N PRO A 117 -9.08 -3.26 12.22
CA PRO A 117 -8.63 -4.59 12.59
C PRO A 117 -9.26 -5.64 11.66
N LEU A 118 -8.61 -6.79 11.49
CA LEU A 118 -9.19 -7.87 10.71
C LEU A 118 -10.46 -8.38 11.39
N THR A 119 -11.59 -8.20 10.72
CA THR A 119 -12.89 -8.77 11.06
C THR A 119 -13.43 -9.55 9.87
N MET A 120 -14.54 -10.27 10.06
CA MET A 120 -15.24 -10.88 8.92
C MET A 120 -15.72 -9.84 7.91
N ASP A 121 -16.00 -8.61 8.35
CA ASP A 121 -16.49 -7.54 7.48
C ASP A 121 -15.32 -6.91 6.70
N SER A 122 -14.22 -6.53 7.36
CA SER A 122 -13.06 -5.99 6.64
C SER A 122 -12.45 -7.03 5.69
N LEU A 123 -12.49 -8.32 6.06
CA LEU A 123 -12.03 -9.38 5.17
C LEU A 123 -13.00 -9.62 4.01
N ALA A 124 -14.31 -9.41 4.19
CA ALA A 124 -15.26 -9.45 3.08
C ALA A 124 -14.97 -8.33 2.08
N HIS A 125 -14.63 -7.12 2.56
CA HIS A 125 -14.17 -6.01 1.71
C HIS A 125 -12.94 -6.41 0.88
N TYR A 126 -11.94 -7.05 1.47
CA TYR A 126 -10.73 -7.48 0.76
C TYR A 126 -11.02 -8.58 -0.27
N VAL A 127 -11.86 -9.57 0.08
CA VAL A 127 -12.31 -10.59 -0.89
C VAL A 127 -13.09 -9.95 -2.04
N TYR A 128 -13.85 -8.88 -1.78
CA TYR A 128 -14.61 -8.17 -2.79
C TYR A 128 -13.72 -7.34 -3.72
N ALA A 129 -12.74 -6.60 -3.18
CA ALA A 129 -11.81 -5.80 -3.97
C ALA A 129 -11.09 -6.65 -5.02
N GLU A 130 -10.59 -7.82 -4.62
CA GLU A 130 -9.83 -8.73 -5.49
C GLU A 130 -10.73 -9.64 -6.35
N MET A 131 -12.05 -9.50 -6.27
CA MET A 131 -12.98 -10.46 -6.86
C MET A 131 -12.92 -10.45 -8.39
N PRO A 132 -12.72 -11.61 -9.05
CA PRO A 132 -12.71 -11.68 -10.50
C PRO A 132 -14.10 -11.40 -11.13
N PRO A 133 -14.14 -10.94 -12.39
CA PRO A 133 -15.35 -10.80 -13.18
C PRO A 133 -16.20 -12.08 -13.23
N ASP A 134 -17.53 -11.93 -13.35
CA ASP A 134 -18.49 -13.04 -13.43
C ASP A 134 -18.14 -14.07 -14.51
N GLU A 135 -17.63 -13.61 -15.65
CA GLU A 135 -17.27 -14.41 -16.82
C GLU A 135 -16.10 -15.37 -16.55
N MET A 136 -15.26 -15.03 -15.57
CA MET A 136 -14.04 -15.78 -15.23
C MET A 136 -14.29 -16.85 -14.15
N MET A 137 -15.52 -16.97 -13.66
CA MET A 137 -15.90 -17.87 -12.55
C MET A 137 -16.49 -19.21 -13.01
N ALA A 138 -16.44 -19.53 -14.30
CA ALA A 138 -17.00 -20.77 -14.85
C ALA A 138 -16.47 -22.02 -14.09
N ASP A 139 -15.15 -22.07 -13.90
CA ASP A 139 -14.44 -23.18 -13.27
C ASP A 139 -14.20 -22.99 -11.76
N ALA A 140 -14.84 -21.99 -11.13
CA ALA A 140 -14.66 -21.74 -9.70
C ALA A 140 -15.25 -22.88 -8.84
N THR A 141 -14.60 -23.17 -7.71
CA THR A 141 -15.06 -24.20 -6.77
C THR A 141 -16.40 -23.82 -6.14
N LEU A 142 -17.16 -24.81 -5.65
CA LEU A 142 -18.42 -24.53 -4.93
C LEU A 142 -18.20 -23.64 -3.70
N THR A 143 -17.04 -23.77 -3.07
CA THR A 143 -16.63 -22.94 -1.93
C THR A 143 -16.40 -21.49 -2.36
N GLU A 144 -15.65 -21.26 -3.44
CA GLU A 144 -15.44 -19.92 -4.01
C GLU A 144 -16.76 -19.24 -4.39
N LYS A 145 -17.65 -19.98 -5.09
CA LYS A 145 -18.98 -19.48 -5.48
C LYS A 145 -19.81 -19.08 -4.27
N ARG A 146 -19.83 -19.90 -3.21
CA ARG A 146 -20.52 -19.58 -1.95
C ARG A 146 -19.94 -18.36 -1.26
N ILE A 147 -18.61 -18.28 -1.13
CA ILE A 147 -17.93 -17.14 -0.49
C ILE A 147 -18.26 -15.86 -1.23
N ARG A 148 -18.20 -15.89 -2.56
CA ARG A 148 -18.54 -14.76 -3.42
C ARG A 148 -19.96 -14.24 -3.21
N GLU A 149 -20.95 -15.12 -3.20
CA GLU A 149 -22.35 -14.73 -2.94
C GLU A 149 -22.56 -14.16 -1.53
N GLU A 150 -21.88 -14.69 -0.53
CA GLU A 150 -21.92 -14.17 0.84
C GLU A 150 -21.23 -12.80 0.94
N VAL A 151 -20.05 -12.66 0.34
CA VAL A 151 -19.28 -11.41 0.34
C VAL A 151 -20.02 -10.32 -0.41
N ARG A 152 -20.57 -10.59 -1.60
CA ARG A 152 -21.41 -9.63 -2.32
C ARG A 152 -22.58 -9.15 -1.47
N ARG A 153 -23.30 -10.07 -0.81
CA ARG A 153 -24.42 -9.69 0.09
C ARG A 153 -23.98 -8.84 1.29
N ARG A 154 -22.78 -9.06 1.82
CA ARG A 154 -22.23 -8.24 2.91
C ARG A 154 -21.88 -6.84 2.45
N VAL A 155 -21.17 -6.73 1.33
CA VAL A 155 -20.72 -5.45 0.76
C VAL A 155 -21.91 -4.66 0.19
N GLU A 156 -22.89 -5.29 -0.47
CA GLU A 156 -24.14 -4.65 -0.91
C GLU A 156 -24.99 -4.11 0.27
N GLY A 157 -24.74 -4.59 1.48
CA GLY A 157 -25.33 -4.04 2.70
C GLY A 157 -24.74 -2.70 3.12
N ASP A 158 -23.54 -2.38 2.62
CA ASP A 158 -22.92 -1.07 2.78
C ASP A 158 -23.53 -0.06 1.79
N ARG A 159 -23.34 1.23 2.07
CA ARG A 159 -23.87 2.31 1.24
C ARG A 159 -22.82 2.78 0.26
N GLY A 160 -23.18 2.82 -1.01
CA GLY A 160 -22.35 3.38 -2.09
C GLY A 160 -22.23 2.43 -3.27
N PRO A 161 -21.67 2.91 -4.39
CA PRO A 161 -21.22 2.03 -5.44
C PRO A 161 -19.99 1.25 -4.97
N HIS A 162 -19.91 -0.03 -5.33
CA HIS A 162 -18.80 -0.92 -5.00
C HIS A 162 -18.28 -1.50 -6.31
N HIS A 163 -16.97 -1.43 -6.50
CA HIS A 163 -16.31 -1.84 -7.74
C HIS A 163 -15.09 -2.69 -7.42
N PRO A 164 -15.00 -3.95 -7.89
CA PRO A 164 -13.76 -4.70 -7.83
C PRO A 164 -12.63 -3.93 -8.54
N VAL A 165 -11.40 -4.18 -8.13
CA VAL A 165 -10.18 -3.56 -8.70
C VAL A 165 -10.06 -3.85 -10.20
N SER A 166 -10.61 -4.97 -10.66
CA SER A 166 -10.68 -5.35 -12.07
C SER A 166 -11.28 -4.28 -12.97
N GLU A 167 -12.33 -3.58 -12.50
CA GLU A 167 -13.09 -2.67 -13.34
C GLU A 167 -12.26 -1.46 -13.80
N ILE A 168 -11.35 -0.96 -12.95
CA ILE A 168 -10.49 0.16 -13.32
C ILE A 168 -9.35 -0.28 -14.23
N TYR A 169 -8.73 -1.44 -13.97
CA TYR A 169 -7.64 -1.93 -14.81
C TYR A 169 -8.11 -2.39 -16.18
N ASP A 170 -9.29 -3.01 -16.28
CA ASP A 170 -9.91 -3.31 -17.57
C ASP A 170 -10.14 -2.02 -18.37
N ALA A 171 -10.65 -0.97 -17.75
CA ALA A 171 -10.84 0.32 -18.41
C ALA A 171 -9.50 0.94 -18.89
N ILE A 172 -8.46 0.91 -18.05
CA ILE A 172 -7.12 1.40 -18.39
C ILE A 172 -6.54 0.59 -19.56
N ILE A 173 -6.63 -0.74 -19.51
CA ILE A 173 -6.13 -1.66 -20.54
C ILE A 173 -6.87 -1.42 -21.86
N GLU A 174 -8.20 -1.31 -21.85
CA GLU A 174 -8.98 -1.05 -23.06
C GLU A 174 -8.59 0.28 -23.73
N ILE A 175 -8.33 1.33 -22.95
CA ILE A 175 -7.91 2.64 -23.48
C ILE A 175 -6.49 2.57 -24.03
N ILE A 176 -5.55 1.98 -23.30
CA ILE A 176 -4.14 1.95 -23.69
C ILE A 176 -3.86 0.98 -24.84
N GLU A 177 -4.72 -0.01 -25.08
CA GLU A 177 -4.59 -0.92 -26.23
C GLU A 177 -4.98 -0.27 -27.56
N ASP A 178 -5.87 0.74 -27.55
CA ASP A 178 -6.33 1.36 -28.79
C ASP A 178 -5.40 2.52 -29.22
N PRO A 179 -4.65 2.38 -30.34
CA PRO A 179 -3.74 3.41 -30.83
C PRO A 179 -4.46 4.67 -31.32
N GLU A 180 -5.77 4.61 -31.60
CA GLU A 180 -6.58 5.78 -31.96
C GLU A 180 -6.93 6.63 -30.73
N LEU A 181 -7.05 6.01 -29.56
CA LEU A 181 -7.33 6.71 -28.30
C LEU A 181 -6.06 7.32 -27.71
N ILE A 182 -5.00 6.52 -27.66
CA ILE A 182 -3.69 6.93 -27.16
C ILE A 182 -2.71 6.64 -28.28
N PRO A 183 -2.08 7.62 -28.94
CA PRO A 183 -1.09 7.35 -29.99
C PRO A 183 0.25 6.87 -29.40
N ASP A 184 1.05 6.15 -30.20
CA ASP A 184 2.38 5.66 -29.74
C ASP A 184 3.33 6.80 -29.35
N SER A 185 3.12 8.00 -29.89
CA SER A 185 3.88 9.21 -29.51
C SER A 185 3.63 9.67 -28.07
N ALA A 186 2.60 9.15 -27.38
CA ALA A 186 2.36 9.42 -25.98
C ALA A 186 3.34 8.68 -25.04
N PHE A 187 4.02 7.63 -25.53
CA PHE A 187 4.92 6.80 -24.74
C PHE A 187 6.35 7.33 -24.80
N ARG A 188 6.85 7.80 -23.66
CA ARG A 188 8.16 8.46 -23.51
C ARG A 188 9.23 7.47 -23.10
N SER A 189 9.79 6.75 -24.07
CA SER A 189 10.81 5.71 -23.82
C SER A 189 12.06 6.22 -23.09
N GLU A 190 12.37 7.52 -23.18
CA GLU A 190 13.49 8.14 -22.44
C GLU A 190 13.32 8.10 -20.91
N THR A 191 12.09 7.89 -20.42
CA THR A 191 11.80 7.79 -18.98
C THR A 191 12.23 6.47 -18.36
N PHE A 192 12.57 5.46 -19.18
CA PHE A 192 12.95 4.13 -18.74
C PHE A 192 14.02 4.16 -17.65
N GLY A 193 15.02 5.04 -17.78
CA GLY A 193 16.11 5.20 -16.80
C GLY A 193 15.69 5.69 -15.41
N HIS A 194 14.50 6.29 -15.28
CA HIS A 194 13.97 6.88 -14.04
C HIS A 194 12.91 6.00 -13.35
N GLN A 195 12.26 5.13 -14.11
CA GLN A 195 11.28 4.17 -13.62
C GLN A 195 11.88 3.20 -12.60
N ALA A 196 11.07 2.71 -11.65
CA ALA A 196 11.44 1.58 -10.79
C ALA A 196 11.69 0.30 -11.62
N SER A 197 12.60 -0.56 -11.19
CA SER A 197 12.85 -1.85 -11.85
C SER A 197 12.88 -3.02 -10.88
N TRP A 198 12.60 -4.22 -11.40
CA TRP A 198 12.72 -5.44 -10.62
C TRP A 198 14.12 -5.65 -10.04
N ASP A 199 15.19 -5.22 -10.71
CA ASP A 199 16.55 -5.32 -10.16
C ASP A 199 16.79 -4.40 -8.95
N GLU A 200 16.02 -3.34 -8.78
CA GLU A 200 16.11 -2.46 -7.61
C GLU A 200 15.24 -2.96 -6.46
N TRP A 201 14.05 -3.48 -6.80
CA TRP A 201 12.97 -3.74 -5.84
C TRP A 201 12.72 -5.22 -5.55
N GLY A 202 12.98 -6.10 -6.52
CA GLY A 202 12.76 -7.54 -6.45
C GLY A 202 13.90 -8.36 -5.85
N LYS A 203 15.08 -7.76 -5.62
CA LYS A 203 16.28 -8.48 -5.13
C LYS A 203 16.07 -9.25 -3.83
N ASN A 204 15.30 -8.68 -2.90
CA ASN A 204 15.01 -9.31 -1.60
C ASN A 204 14.01 -10.47 -1.69
N TYR A 205 13.42 -10.69 -2.87
CA TYR A 205 12.42 -11.72 -3.15
C TYR A 205 12.96 -12.86 -4.04
N ARG A 206 14.26 -12.84 -4.40
CA ARG A 206 14.90 -13.97 -5.11
C ARG A 206 15.05 -15.16 -4.17
N ALA A 207 14.76 -16.37 -4.67
CA ALA A 207 15.14 -17.60 -4.00
C ALA A 207 16.68 -17.72 -3.95
N ASP A 208 17.24 -17.95 -2.76
CA ASP A 208 18.66 -18.19 -2.56
C ASP A 208 19.00 -19.63 -3.00
N PRO A 209 19.85 -19.84 -4.03
CA PRO A 209 20.20 -21.19 -4.49
C PRO A 209 20.99 -22.01 -3.47
N GLU A 210 21.65 -21.36 -2.50
CA GLU A 210 22.55 -21.99 -1.52
C GLU A 210 22.00 -21.99 -0.09
N ALA A 211 20.83 -21.40 0.15
CA ALA A 211 20.20 -21.47 1.46
C ALA A 211 19.72 -22.89 1.75
N GLU A 212 20.37 -23.57 2.69
CA GLU A 212 19.79 -24.76 3.32
C GLU A 212 18.36 -24.44 3.78
N ALA A 213 17.45 -25.38 3.54
CA ALA A 213 16.01 -25.29 3.80
C ALA A 213 15.62 -25.17 5.31
N THR A 214 16.47 -24.59 6.14
CA THR A 214 16.39 -24.57 7.60
C THR A 214 16.08 -23.20 8.20
N LYS A 215 15.83 -22.17 7.39
CA LYS A 215 15.08 -20.97 7.84
C LYS A 215 13.69 -21.01 7.20
N ARG A 216 12.64 -20.94 8.02
CA ARG A 216 11.24 -20.82 7.56
C ARG A 216 11.08 -19.49 6.81
N ASP A 217 11.27 -19.56 5.49
CA ASP A 217 11.22 -18.46 4.53
C ASP A 217 9.77 -18.09 4.18
N ASP A 218 9.00 -17.64 5.17
CA ASP A 218 7.66 -17.08 4.91
C ASP A 218 7.76 -15.69 4.24
N GLU A 219 8.90 -14.99 4.35
CA GLU A 219 9.10 -13.66 3.74
C GLU A 219 9.47 -13.70 2.25
N ARG A 220 9.95 -14.85 1.73
CA ARG A 220 10.41 -15.03 0.33
C ARG A 220 9.33 -15.57 -0.62
N ARG A 221 8.06 -15.55 -0.21
CA ARG A 221 6.90 -16.05 -1.00
C ARG A 221 6.06 -14.96 -1.66
N ALA A 222 6.44 -13.69 -1.57
CA ALA A 222 5.72 -12.63 -2.28
C ALA A 222 6.32 -12.47 -3.68
N HIS A 223 5.49 -12.53 -4.71
CA HIS A 223 5.92 -12.41 -6.10
C HIS A 223 5.73 -10.98 -6.59
N VAL A 224 6.56 -10.07 -6.08
CA VAL A 224 6.44 -8.64 -6.38
C VAL A 224 6.68 -8.35 -7.87
N ILE A 225 5.68 -7.75 -8.52
CA ILE A 225 5.76 -7.28 -9.90
C ILE A 225 6.23 -5.82 -9.91
N VAL A 226 7.36 -5.55 -10.57
CA VAL A 226 7.82 -4.16 -10.83
C VAL A 226 8.18 -4.05 -12.30
N ALA A 227 7.16 -3.80 -13.13
CA ALA A 227 7.32 -3.77 -14.58
C ALA A 227 7.91 -2.43 -15.03
N GLN A 228 9.12 -2.49 -15.59
CA GLN A 228 9.77 -1.37 -16.26
C GLN A 228 9.41 -1.41 -17.74
N MET A 229 9.06 -0.28 -18.35
CA MET A 229 8.35 -0.23 -19.64
C MET A 229 8.86 0.91 -20.52
N ALA A 230 9.02 0.68 -21.82
CA ALA A 230 9.38 1.70 -22.81
C ALA A 230 8.34 1.85 -23.93
N THR A 231 7.43 0.88 -24.09
CA THR A 231 6.50 0.79 -25.22
C THR A 231 5.07 0.48 -24.76
N ARG A 232 4.08 0.69 -25.65
CA ARG A 232 2.68 0.27 -25.42
C ARG A 232 2.58 -1.22 -25.11
N THR A 233 3.27 -2.06 -25.87
CA THR A 233 3.23 -3.53 -25.70
C THR A 233 3.67 -3.92 -24.29
N GLU A 234 4.75 -3.33 -23.79
CA GLU A 234 5.23 -3.56 -22.43
C GLU A 234 4.30 -2.96 -21.38
N ALA A 235 3.67 -1.82 -21.65
CA ALA A 235 2.66 -1.22 -20.77
C ALA A 235 1.43 -2.10 -20.59
N VAL A 236 0.87 -2.60 -21.69
CA VAL A 236 -0.24 -3.56 -21.67
C VAL A 236 0.16 -4.84 -20.95
N ALA A 237 1.37 -5.36 -21.22
CA ALA A 237 1.86 -6.55 -20.54
C ALA A 237 1.99 -6.35 -19.03
N GLY A 238 2.56 -5.21 -18.59
CA GLY A 238 2.69 -4.86 -17.17
C GLY A 238 1.34 -4.77 -16.46
N LEU A 239 0.36 -4.10 -17.05
CA LEU A 239 -1.00 -3.99 -16.50
C LEU A 239 -1.70 -5.35 -16.40
N ARG A 240 -1.57 -6.20 -17.42
CA ARG A 240 -2.13 -7.56 -17.38
C ARG A 240 -1.47 -8.45 -16.34
N MET A 241 -0.19 -8.23 -16.02
CA MET A 241 0.48 -8.92 -14.92
C MET A 241 -0.10 -8.49 -13.56
N VAL A 242 -0.29 -7.19 -13.35
CA VAL A 242 -0.91 -6.62 -12.12
C VAL A 242 -2.34 -7.15 -11.94
N ALA A 243 -3.21 -6.94 -12.92
CA ALA A 243 -4.59 -7.46 -12.89
C ALA A 243 -4.62 -9.00 -12.73
N GLY A 244 -3.67 -9.68 -13.36
CA GLY A 244 -3.49 -11.13 -13.26
C GLY A 244 -3.22 -11.63 -11.84
N GLN A 245 -2.42 -10.90 -11.06
CA GLN A 245 -2.03 -11.27 -9.70
C GLN A 245 -3.16 -11.07 -8.68
N GLY A 246 -3.98 -10.03 -8.85
CA GLY A 246 -5.17 -9.79 -8.03
C GLY A 246 -6.25 -10.87 -8.19
N GLU A 247 -6.63 -11.16 -9.44
CA GLU A 247 -7.90 -11.85 -9.76
C GLU A 247 -7.75 -13.30 -10.27
N ALA A 248 -6.53 -13.76 -10.56
CA ALA A 248 -6.22 -15.06 -11.18
C ALA A 248 -6.70 -15.34 -12.65
N PRO A 249 -6.90 -14.37 -13.57
CA PRO A 249 -7.41 -14.67 -14.93
C PRO A 249 -6.48 -15.52 -15.80
N HIS A 250 -5.19 -15.63 -15.48
CA HIS A 250 -4.18 -16.24 -16.37
C HIS A 250 -3.34 -17.36 -15.72
N LEU A 251 -3.43 -17.56 -14.41
CA LEU A 251 -2.63 -18.56 -13.69
C LEU A 251 -3.22 -19.98 -13.78
N ARG A 252 -4.48 -20.13 -14.23
CA ARG A 252 -5.03 -21.43 -14.64
C ARG A 252 -4.47 -21.81 -16.02
N HIS A 253 -3.22 -22.25 -16.05
CA HIS A 253 -2.59 -22.74 -17.27
C HIS A 253 -3.48 -23.86 -17.87
N PRO A 254 -3.95 -23.78 -19.13
CA PRO A 254 -4.87 -24.76 -19.71
C PRO A 254 -4.30 -26.19 -19.84
N LYS A 255 -3.02 -26.38 -19.49
CA LYS A 255 -2.31 -27.67 -19.47
C LYS A 255 -1.87 -28.12 -18.07
N LYS A 256 -2.12 -27.33 -17.03
CA LYS A 256 -1.89 -27.65 -15.61
C LYS A 256 -3.01 -27.05 -14.73
N PRO A 257 -4.26 -27.54 -14.87
CA PRO A 257 -5.39 -27.02 -14.10
C PRO A 257 -5.28 -27.27 -12.58
N ASP A 258 -4.41 -28.19 -12.14
CA ASP A 258 -4.38 -28.63 -10.74
C ASP A 258 -3.45 -27.82 -9.82
N LYS A 259 -2.58 -26.94 -10.35
CA LYS A 259 -1.70 -26.05 -9.56
C LYS A 259 -1.25 -24.84 -10.39
N PRO A 260 -1.84 -23.65 -10.25
CA PRO A 260 -1.07 -22.43 -10.50
C PRO A 260 0.18 -22.47 -9.61
N ASP A 261 1.33 -22.00 -10.09
CA ASP A 261 2.56 -21.98 -9.28
C ASP A 261 2.39 -21.10 -8.02
N GLU A 262 1.38 -20.23 -8.00
CA GLU A 262 0.99 -19.38 -6.87
C GLU A 262 -0.50 -18.97 -6.89
N PRO A 263 -1.20 -18.90 -5.74
CA PRO A 263 -2.57 -18.37 -5.67
C PRO A 263 -2.65 -16.85 -5.82
N SER A 264 -3.75 -16.38 -6.43
CA SER A 264 -4.11 -14.95 -6.53
C SER A 264 -4.46 -14.30 -5.19
N HIS A 265 -4.55 -12.97 -5.16
CA HIS A 265 -5.01 -12.23 -3.98
C HIS A 265 -6.41 -12.67 -3.55
N PHE A 266 -7.34 -12.81 -4.50
CA PHE A 266 -8.68 -13.34 -4.25
C PHE A 266 -8.66 -14.70 -3.56
N GLU A 267 -7.91 -15.66 -4.10
CA GLU A 267 -7.83 -17.02 -3.55
C GLU A 267 -7.25 -17.02 -2.14
N ARG A 268 -6.20 -16.23 -1.89
CA ARG A 268 -5.59 -16.10 -0.57
C ARG A 268 -6.56 -15.48 0.44
N PHE A 269 -7.26 -14.40 0.10
CA PHE A 269 -8.26 -13.82 1.02
C PHE A 269 -9.45 -14.74 1.22
N ALA A 270 -9.93 -15.43 0.19
CA ALA A 270 -11.02 -16.39 0.30
C ALA A 270 -10.65 -17.57 1.22
N GLU A 271 -9.40 -18.04 1.18
CA GLU A 271 -8.90 -19.07 2.10
C GLU A 271 -8.90 -18.57 3.56
N VAL A 272 -8.40 -17.35 3.80
CA VAL A 272 -8.45 -16.72 5.12
C VAL A 272 -9.90 -16.55 5.58
N TYR A 273 -10.80 -16.15 4.70
CA TYR A 273 -12.24 -15.95 5.00
C TYR A 273 -12.90 -17.27 5.41
N ALA A 274 -12.66 -18.34 4.67
CA ALA A 274 -13.15 -19.68 5.00
C ALA A 274 -12.58 -20.17 6.34
N GLY A 275 -11.28 -19.92 6.59
CA GLY A 275 -10.61 -20.26 7.83
C GLY A 275 -11.19 -19.51 9.03
N TYR A 276 -11.40 -18.20 8.89
CA TYR A 276 -11.98 -17.34 9.93
C TYR A 276 -13.40 -17.80 10.26
N GLU A 277 -14.25 -18.01 9.25
CA GLU A 277 -15.61 -18.51 9.42
C GLU A 277 -15.63 -19.86 10.18
N LYS A 278 -14.74 -20.78 9.80
CA LYS A 278 -14.65 -22.11 10.42
C LYS A 278 -14.23 -22.02 11.90
N ILE A 279 -13.22 -21.23 12.21
CA ILE A 279 -12.76 -21.06 13.60
C ILE A 279 -13.85 -20.38 14.45
N GLY A 280 -14.54 -19.37 13.91
CA GLY A 280 -15.65 -18.70 14.58
C GLY A 280 -16.80 -19.66 14.94
N LYS A 281 -17.12 -20.62 14.06
CA LYS A 281 -18.14 -21.66 14.32
C LYS A 281 -17.68 -22.69 15.35
N LEU A 282 -16.42 -23.12 15.31
CA LEU A 282 -15.88 -24.12 16.24
C LEU A 282 -15.81 -23.62 17.69
N ASP A 283 -15.50 -22.33 17.84
CA ASP A 283 -15.25 -21.70 19.12
C ASP A 283 -16.37 -20.71 19.52
N GLU A 284 -17.58 -20.85 18.97
CA GLU A 284 -18.70 -19.91 19.21
C GLU A 284 -19.00 -19.66 20.70
N LYS A 285 -18.67 -20.64 21.56
CA LYS A 285 -18.84 -20.56 23.02
C LYS A 285 -17.66 -19.91 23.75
N ASP A 286 -16.48 -19.86 23.12
CA ASP A 286 -15.26 -19.29 23.68
C ASP A 286 -15.19 -17.80 23.28
N ARG A 287 -15.35 -16.89 24.25
CA ARG A 287 -15.26 -15.43 24.01
C ARG A 287 -13.80 -14.98 23.84
N TRP A 288 -13.24 -15.18 22.64
CA TRP A 288 -11.94 -14.64 22.24
C TRP A 288 -12.00 -14.01 20.84
N ALA A 289 -11.00 -13.19 20.50
CA ALA A 289 -10.87 -12.56 19.18
C ALA A 289 -9.48 -12.83 18.57
N PRO A 290 -9.37 -13.05 17.25
CA PRO A 290 -8.09 -13.28 16.58
C PRO A 290 -7.22 -12.04 16.47
N THR A 291 -7.80 -10.88 16.77
CA THR A 291 -7.15 -9.57 16.66
C THR A 291 -7.01 -8.90 18.02
N ARG A 292 -5.96 -8.09 18.14
CA ARG A 292 -5.74 -7.14 19.23
C ARG A 292 -6.84 -6.06 19.18
N PRO A 293 -7.27 -5.51 20.32
CA PRO A 293 -8.30 -4.47 20.38
C PRO A 293 -7.72 -3.09 19.99
N ILE A 294 -7.23 -2.96 18.76
CA ILE A 294 -6.77 -1.68 18.19
C ILE A 294 -7.97 -0.96 17.54
N PRO A 295 -7.98 0.38 17.50
CA PRO A 295 -9.14 1.13 17.04
C PRO A 295 -9.31 1.09 15.52
N VAL A 296 -10.43 1.62 15.04
CA VAL A 296 -10.60 1.98 13.63
C VAL A 296 -10.06 3.39 13.41
N ASN A 297 -9.35 3.61 12.29
CA ASN A 297 -8.83 4.92 11.87
C ASN A 297 -8.07 5.66 13.00
N PRO A 298 -7.03 5.07 13.62
CA PRO A 298 -6.26 5.74 14.68
C PRO A 298 -5.68 7.07 14.20
N THR A 299 -5.75 8.10 15.04
CA THR A 299 -5.24 9.43 14.70
C THR A 299 -4.49 10.10 15.85
N THR A 300 -3.47 10.87 15.48
CA THR A 300 -2.73 11.79 16.36
C THR A 300 -3.42 13.15 16.47
N VAL A 301 -4.37 13.46 15.59
CA VAL A 301 -5.07 14.74 15.55
C VAL A 301 -6.43 14.58 16.20
N ARG A 302 -6.69 15.36 17.25
CA ARG A 302 -7.99 15.32 17.93
C ARG A 302 -9.08 15.83 16.98
N PRO A 303 -10.10 15.01 16.66
CA PRO A 303 -11.19 15.47 15.81
C PRO A 303 -11.92 16.64 16.48
N PRO A 304 -12.41 17.62 15.70
CA PRO A 304 -13.21 18.70 16.26
C PRO A 304 -14.41 18.11 17.00
N LYS A 305 -14.68 18.61 18.21
CA LYS A 305 -15.88 18.20 18.97
C LYS A 305 -17.10 18.53 18.12
N SER A 306 -17.82 17.53 17.62
CA SER A 306 -19.07 17.75 16.90
C SER A 306 -20.02 18.54 17.80
N LYS A 307 -20.28 19.80 17.42
CA LYS A 307 -21.29 20.67 18.02
C LYS A 307 -22.48 20.79 17.07
N SER A 308 -23.07 19.70 16.59
CA SER A 308 -24.44 19.81 16.06
C SER A 308 -25.17 18.47 15.99
N LYS A 309 -26.45 18.54 16.37
CA LYS A 309 -27.50 17.60 15.96
C LYS A 309 -27.97 17.91 14.52
N ASP A 310 -27.10 18.37 13.63
CA ASP A 310 -27.50 18.67 12.26
C ASP A 310 -27.34 17.46 11.36
N LYS A 311 -28.49 16.87 11.00
CA LYS A 311 -28.65 15.84 9.97
C LYS A 311 -28.50 16.43 8.56
N GLY A 312 -27.46 17.21 8.29
CA GLY A 312 -27.26 17.85 6.98
C GLY A 312 -25.82 17.69 6.46
N THR A 313 -25.67 16.84 5.45
CA THR A 313 -24.62 16.89 4.40
C THR A 313 -23.18 17.23 4.82
N SER A 314 -22.48 16.26 5.38
CA SER A 314 -21.02 16.15 5.31
C SER A 314 -20.65 14.67 5.45
N SER A 315 -19.93 14.11 4.47
CA SER A 315 -19.28 12.79 4.43
C SER A 315 -19.81 11.77 5.46
N ARG A 316 -20.84 11.01 5.09
CA ARG A 316 -21.61 10.18 6.04
C ARG A 316 -21.09 8.77 6.28
N ASP A 317 -20.00 8.34 5.63
CA ASP A 317 -19.66 6.91 5.55
C ASP A 317 -18.23 6.54 5.99
N ALA A 318 -17.36 7.51 6.32
CA ALA A 318 -16.09 7.18 6.98
C ALA A 318 -16.29 7.03 8.50
N ALA A 319 -15.98 5.87 9.07
CA ALA A 319 -15.96 5.70 10.52
C ALA A 319 -15.07 6.79 11.14
N PRO A 320 -15.55 7.54 12.15
CA PRO A 320 -14.83 8.69 12.66
C PRO A 320 -13.46 8.24 13.18
N PRO A 321 -12.39 9.00 12.90
CA PRO A 321 -11.06 8.63 13.35
C PRO A 321 -10.99 8.57 14.88
N THR A 322 -10.31 7.54 15.39
CA THR A 322 -10.16 7.33 16.83
C THR A 322 -8.90 8.01 17.33
N PHE A 323 -9.07 9.04 18.16
CA PHE A 323 -7.94 9.76 18.74
C PHE A 323 -7.16 8.88 19.72
N ILE A 324 -5.83 8.84 19.57
CA ILE A 324 -4.93 8.16 20.51
C ILE A 324 -4.78 9.04 21.75
N GLU A 325 -5.50 8.71 22.81
CA GLU A 325 -5.57 9.51 24.05
C GLU A 325 -4.27 9.44 24.84
N ASN A 326 -3.68 8.25 24.98
CA ASN A 326 -2.44 8.07 25.73
C ASN A 326 -1.28 8.85 25.10
N ASP A 327 -0.65 9.70 25.91
CA ASP A 327 0.39 10.64 25.45
C ASP A 327 1.62 9.92 24.85
N ALA A 328 2.11 8.85 25.49
CA ALA A 328 3.27 8.12 25.01
C ALA A 328 2.96 7.37 23.70
N SER A 329 1.81 6.68 23.63
CA SER A 329 1.35 6.02 22.41
C SER A 329 1.16 7.00 21.26
N ARG A 330 0.56 8.17 21.53
CA ARG A 330 0.38 9.21 20.52
C ARG A 330 1.70 9.73 20.00
N ARG A 331 2.71 9.89 20.86
CA ARG A 331 4.05 10.33 20.45
C ARG A 331 4.76 9.30 19.55
N TRP A 332 4.61 8.00 19.84
CA TRP A 332 5.06 6.95 18.93
C TRP A 332 4.29 6.94 17.60
N ALA A 333 3.00 7.30 17.61
CA ALA A 333 2.18 7.42 16.41
C ALA A 333 2.59 8.66 15.56
N GLU A 334 3.01 9.75 16.20
CA GLU A 334 3.62 10.90 15.52
C GLU A 334 4.96 10.52 14.87
N LEU A 335 5.80 9.72 15.57
CA LEU A 335 7.02 9.15 14.98
C LEU A 335 6.66 8.29 13.76
N PHE A 336 5.66 7.42 13.88
CA PHE A 336 5.19 6.60 12.75
C PHE A 336 4.80 7.47 11.54
N ASN A 337 4.00 8.52 11.75
CA ASN A 337 3.57 9.42 10.67
C ASN A 337 4.73 10.11 9.97
N ILE A 338 5.74 10.58 10.73
CA ILE A 338 6.89 11.23 10.09
C ILE A 338 7.75 10.23 9.31
N ARG A 339 7.94 9.00 9.82
CA ARG A 339 8.65 7.94 9.07
C ARG A 339 7.90 7.55 7.80
N TYR A 340 6.57 7.51 7.87
CA TYR A 340 5.74 7.22 6.71
C TYR A 340 5.81 8.34 5.67
N ARG A 341 5.78 9.61 6.10
CA ARG A 341 6.06 10.75 5.22
C ARG A 341 7.44 10.66 4.57
N MET A 342 8.48 10.29 5.33
CA MET A 342 9.83 10.10 4.80
C MET A 342 9.85 9.02 3.71
N LEU A 343 9.23 7.86 3.96
CA LEU A 343 9.10 6.78 2.97
C LEU A 343 8.50 7.28 1.65
N LEU A 344 7.33 7.93 1.71
CA LEU A 344 6.65 8.44 0.51
C LEU A 344 7.46 9.54 -0.19
N THR A 345 8.09 10.44 0.58
CA THR A 345 8.95 11.50 0.03
C THR A 345 10.19 10.93 -0.66
N TYR A 346 10.82 9.90 -0.08
CA TYR A 346 11.94 9.18 -0.70
C TYR A 346 11.50 8.47 -1.99
N LEU A 347 10.38 7.75 -1.95
CA LEU A 347 9.79 7.13 -3.14
C LEU A 347 9.59 8.18 -4.25
N SER A 348 8.95 9.31 -3.94
CA SER A 348 8.74 10.37 -4.92
C SER A 348 10.05 10.91 -5.50
N HIS A 349 11.08 11.04 -4.66
CA HIS A 349 12.36 11.57 -5.09
C HIS A 349 13.10 10.60 -6.02
N THR A 350 12.97 9.28 -5.83
CA THR A 350 13.62 8.30 -6.71
C THR A 350 13.22 8.44 -8.17
N TYR A 351 11.97 8.78 -8.48
CA TYR A 351 11.50 8.98 -9.86
C TYR A 351 12.08 10.25 -10.53
N ARG A 352 12.67 11.17 -9.76
CA ARG A 352 13.43 12.32 -10.30
C ARG A 352 14.92 11.99 -10.49
N LEU A 353 15.43 10.99 -9.80
CA LEU A 353 16.84 10.59 -9.84
C LEU A 353 17.06 9.54 -10.92
N GLY A 354 17.88 9.87 -11.92
CA GLY A 354 18.34 8.92 -12.93
C GLY A 354 19.29 7.87 -12.35
N ARG A 355 19.40 6.72 -13.02
CA ARG A 355 20.44 5.72 -12.69
C ARG A 355 21.82 6.23 -13.10
N THR A 356 22.75 6.23 -12.16
CA THR A 356 24.18 6.48 -12.44
C THR A 356 24.83 5.19 -12.90
N THR A 357 25.41 5.17 -14.09
CA THR A 357 26.20 4.04 -14.60
C THR A 357 27.70 4.30 -14.37
N GLY A 358 28.44 3.29 -13.88
CA GLY A 358 29.91 3.28 -13.96
C GLY A 358 30.72 3.75 -12.75
N THR A 359 30.15 3.81 -11.54
CA THR A 359 30.91 4.06 -10.30
C THR A 359 30.82 2.88 -9.33
N ASP A 360 31.92 2.56 -8.62
CA ASP A 360 31.94 1.51 -7.58
C ASP A 360 31.10 1.90 -6.34
N GLU A 361 30.77 3.18 -6.18
CA GLU A 361 29.89 3.68 -5.12
C GLU A 361 28.44 3.83 -5.61
N PRO A 362 27.42 3.50 -4.78
CA PRO A 362 26.02 3.70 -5.14
C PRO A 362 25.74 5.20 -5.32
N GLY A 363 25.22 5.58 -6.49
CA GLY A 363 24.76 6.96 -6.72
C GLY A 363 23.56 7.34 -5.84
N PRO A 364 23.12 8.62 -5.89
CA PRO A 364 22.04 9.13 -5.03
C PRO A 364 20.76 8.29 -5.03
N ARG A 365 20.38 7.72 -6.19
CA ARG A 365 19.24 6.82 -6.32
C ARG A 365 19.40 5.54 -5.50
N GLY A 366 20.57 4.88 -5.57
CA GLY A 366 20.84 3.64 -4.84
C GLY A 366 20.77 3.82 -3.32
N LEU A 367 21.24 4.97 -2.84
CA LEU A 367 21.17 5.31 -1.42
C LEU A 367 19.74 5.64 -0.99
N MET A 368 18.97 6.33 -1.84
CA MET A 368 17.55 6.55 -1.59
C MET A 368 16.78 5.23 -1.47
N LEU A 369 17.06 4.25 -2.35
CA LEU A 369 16.48 2.91 -2.27
C LEU A 369 16.80 2.21 -0.94
N HIS A 370 18.06 2.27 -0.50
CA HIS A 370 18.44 1.72 0.82
C HIS A 370 17.65 2.37 1.96
N ARG A 371 17.43 3.69 1.91
CA ARG A 371 16.62 4.41 2.91
C ARG A 371 15.15 4.01 2.86
N ILE A 372 14.57 3.84 1.67
CA ILE A 372 13.19 3.37 1.51
C ILE A 372 12.99 2.00 2.18
N PHE A 373 13.87 1.03 1.91
CA PHE A 373 13.79 -0.26 2.59
C PHE A 373 13.94 -0.11 4.12
N GLY A 374 14.87 0.73 4.57
CA GLY A 374 15.01 1.09 5.98
C GLY A 374 13.72 1.61 6.61
N GLU A 375 13.02 2.52 5.93
CA GLU A 375 11.73 3.05 6.39
C GLU A 375 10.65 1.96 6.47
N MET A 376 10.59 1.03 5.51
CA MET A 376 9.64 -0.09 5.58
C MET A 376 9.86 -0.93 6.85
N TYR A 377 11.11 -1.21 7.24
CA TYR A 377 11.42 -1.91 8.48
C TYR A 377 11.14 -1.06 9.72
N ASN A 378 11.39 0.24 9.68
CA ASN A 378 11.07 1.17 10.77
C ASN A 378 9.56 1.21 11.02
N LEU A 379 8.75 1.37 9.98
CA LEU A 379 7.29 1.36 10.06
C LEU A 379 6.78 0.03 10.63
N LYS A 380 7.26 -1.12 10.14
CA LYS A 380 6.92 -2.45 10.68
C LYS A 380 7.23 -2.53 12.18
N THR A 381 8.38 -2.01 12.61
CA THR A 381 8.83 -2.06 14.01
C THR A 381 7.97 -1.16 14.91
N ILE A 382 7.75 0.09 14.49
CA ILE A 382 6.94 1.06 15.24
C ILE A 382 5.47 0.60 15.31
N ALA A 383 4.89 0.09 14.21
CA ALA A 383 3.56 -0.52 14.23
C ALA A 383 3.47 -1.67 15.24
N GLY A 384 4.49 -2.55 15.26
CA GLY A 384 4.58 -3.65 16.23
C GLY A 384 4.68 -3.20 17.69
N LEU A 385 5.22 -2.00 17.97
CA LEU A 385 5.17 -1.36 19.28
C LEU A 385 3.78 -0.81 19.56
N LEU A 386 3.23 0.02 18.67
CA LEU A 386 1.93 0.69 18.83
C LEU A 386 0.79 -0.27 19.17
N VAL A 387 0.68 -1.41 18.48
CA VAL A 387 -0.38 -2.41 18.73
C VAL A 387 -0.29 -3.10 20.11
N ARG A 388 0.78 -2.86 20.87
CA ARG A 388 0.97 -3.31 22.26
C ARG A 388 0.82 -2.18 23.28
N MET A 389 0.83 -0.93 22.85
CA MET A 389 0.75 0.24 23.70
C MET A 389 -0.71 0.61 23.99
N PRO A 390 -1.02 1.25 25.14
CA PRO A 390 -2.40 1.58 25.51
C PRO A 390 -3.00 2.66 24.60
N LEU A 391 -4.29 2.57 24.30
CA LEU A 391 -4.99 3.63 23.57
C LEU A 391 -5.33 4.81 24.48
N THR A 392 -5.74 4.53 25.73
CA THR A 392 -6.19 5.49 26.73
C THR A 392 -5.27 5.49 27.95
N ASP A 393 -5.43 6.47 28.84
CA ASP A 393 -4.67 6.53 30.09
C ASP A 393 -5.24 5.63 31.19
N ASP A 394 -6.39 4.98 30.96
CA ASP A 394 -6.95 4.02 31.91
C ASP A 394 -6.20 2.68 31.79
N PRO A 395 -5.43 2.25 32.82
CA PRO A 395 -4.68 1.00 32.77
C PRO A 395 -5.58 -0.25 32.72
N LYS A 396 -6.89 -0.10 33.02
CA LYS A 396 -7.87 -1.19 32.91
C LYS A 396 -8.46 -1.32 31.51
N ASP A 397 -8.30 -0.31 30.66
CA ASP A 397 -8.78 -0.35 29.30
C ASP A 397 -7.91 -1.33 28.47
N PRO A 398 -8.51 -2.41 27.93
CA PRO A 398 -7.77 -3.34 27.10
C PRO A 398 -7.42 -2.75 25.73
N ALA A 399 -7.99 -1.61 25.33
CA ALA A 399 -7.73 -0.99 24.04
C ALA A 399 -6.25 -0.67 23.85
N ARG A 400 -5.78 -0.87 22.61
CA ARG A 400 -4.39 -0.63 22.22
C ARG A 400 -4.34 0.42 21.12
N ALA A 401 -3.23 1.14 21.04
CA ALA A 401 -3.02 2.06 19.93
C ALA A 401 -2.86 1.29 18.60
N GLY A 402 -2.98 2.00 17.49
CA GLY A 402 -2.76 1.45 16.15
C GLY A 402 -1.88 2.38 15.32
N PRO A 403 -1.18 1.86 14.29
CA PRO A 403 -0.42 2.69 13.36
C PRO A 403 -1.36 3.60 12.58
N PRO A 404 -1.23 4.93 12.69
CA PRO A 404 -2.17 5.89 12.12
C PRO A 404 -2.14 5.99 10.59
N PHE A 405 -0.99 5.75 9.96
CA PHE A 405 -0.79 5.94 8.50
C PHE A 405 -1.33 7.27 7.97
N GLN A 406 -1.36 8.35 8.77
CA GLN A 406 -1.98 9.60 8.33
C GLN A 406 -1.23 10.18 7.13
N MET A 407 -1.97 10.65 6.12
CA MET A 407 -1.34 11.32 5.00
C MET A 407 -0.63 12.60 5.44
N PRO A 408 0.58 12.88 4.92
CA PRO A 408 1.19 14.19 5.12
C PRO A 408 0.38 15.25 4.37
N TYR A 409 0.44 16.49 4.83
CA TYR A 409 -0.26 17.61 4.18
C TYR A 409 0.21 17.87 2.74
N THR A 410 1.38 17.34 2.34
CA THR A 410 1.90 17.41 0.98
C THR A 410 2.91 16.29 0.74
N LEU A 411 2.88 15.77 -0.48
CA LEU A 411 3.93 14.94 -1.09
C LEU A 411 4.62 15.66 -2.26
N SER A 412 4.22 16.90 -2.55
CA SER A 412 4.86 17.69 -3.59
C SER A 412 6.29 18.02 -3.19
N LEU A 413 7.24 17.51 -3.98
CA LEU A 413 8.64 17.86 -3.81
C LEU A 413 8.92 19.27 -4.34
N PRO A 414 9.82 20.04 -3.69
CA PRO A 414 10.28 21.34 -4.20
C PRO A 414 10.74 21.28 -5.66
N ALA A 415 10.71 22.41 -6.36
CA ALA A 415 11.13 22.47 -7.76
C ALA A 415 12.65 22.23 -7.93
N ASP A 416 13.45 22.78 -7.02
CA ASP A 416 14.90 22.66 -7.05
C ASP A 416 15.39 21.41 -6.31
N GLU A 417 16.35 20.72 -6.93
CA GLU A 417 16.98 19.50 -6.38
C GLU A 417 17.60 19.76 -4.99
N VAL A 418 18.25 20.90 -4.80
CA VAL A 418 18.86 21.30 -3.51
C VAL A 418 17.80 21.35 -2.39
N ASP A 419 16.61 21.85 -2.70
CA ASP A 419 15.54 21.98 -1.72
C ASP A 419 14.82 20.65 -1.47
N CYS A 420 14.84 19.72 -2.44
CA CYS A 420 14.44 18.33 -2.22
C CYS A 420 15.34 17.66 -1.16
N TRP A 421 16.67 17.84 -1.25
CA TRP A 421 17.60 17.31 -0.25
C TRP A 421 17.44 17.96 1.12
N ARG A 422 17.20 19.28 1.18
CA ARG A 422 16.90 19.98 2.45
C ARG A 422 15.62 19.46 3.11
N THR A 423 14.60 19.16 2.32
CA THR A 423 13.36 18.56 2.84
C THR A 423 13.64 17.24 3.58
N HIS A 424 14.55 16.41 3.07
CA HIS A 424 14.95 15.17 3.76
C HIS A 424 15.67 15.45 5.09
N VAL A 425 16.52 16.47 5.15
CA VAL A 425 17.17 16.91 6.40
C VAL A 425 16.14 17.40 7.42
N ASP A 426 15.18 18.24 7.01
CA ASP A 426 14.14 18.77 7.90
C ASP A 426 13.27 17.65 8.49
N LEU A 427 12.97 16.62 7.70
CA LEU A 427 12.24 15.43 8.17
C LEU A 427 13.05 14.61 9.18
N LEU A 428 14.35 14.40 8.93
CA LEU A 428 15.25 13.70 9.85
C LEU A 428 15.42 14.44 11.17
N GLN A 429 15.56 15.77 11.13
CA GLN A 429 15.61 16.61 12.33
C GLN A 429 14.32 16.52 13.14
N SER A 430 13.17 16.62 12.47
CA SER A 430 11.86 16.49 13.11
C SER A 430 11.66 15.09 13.73
N SER A 431 12.12 14.03 13.06
CA SER A 431 12.15 12.67 13.61
C SER A 431 13.02 12.60 14.87
N GLY A 432 14.20 13.25 14.83
CA GLY A 432 15.11 13.36 15.96
C GLY A 432 14.47 13.96 17.21
N VAL A 433 13.74 15.06 17.07
CA VAL A 433 13.01 15.72 18.17
C VAL A 433 11.97 14.79 18.81
N ILE A 434 11.30 13.95 18.00
CA ILE A 434 10.32 12.98 18.52
C ILE A 434 11.03 11.85 19.28
N CYS A 435 12.12 11.31 18.71
CA CYS A 435 12.90 10.27 19.36
C CYS A 435 13.50 10.72 20.70
N ASP A 436 14.04 11.94 20.77
CA ASP A 436 14.64 12.47 22.00
C ASP A 436 13.57 12.64 23.10
N ASP A 437 12.40 13.20 22.77
CA ASP A 437 11.27 13.30 23.71
C ASP A 437 10.77 11.91 24.16
N LEU A 438 10.74 10.90 23.28
CA LEU A 438 10.39 9.53 23.65
C LEU A 438 11.43 8.87 24.56
N LEU A 439 12.72 9.15 24.36
CA LEU A 439 13.80 8.66 25.22
C LEU A 439 13.72 9.30 26.61
N ASP A 440 13.43 10.61 26.68
CA ASP A 440 13.29 11.36 27.93
C ASP A 440 12.08 10.92 28.76
N ARG A 441 10.95 10.60 28.10
CA ARG A 441 9.74 10.05 28.76
C ARG A 441 9.96 8.68 29.39
N GLY A 442 10.95 7.93 28.90
CA GLY A 442 11.15 6.53 29.24
C GLY A 442 10.09 5.61 28.64
N GLY A 443 10.31 4.31 28.74
CA GLY A 443 9.41 3.30 28.19
C GLY A 443 10.00 1.89 28.25
N PRO A 444 9.37 0.92 27.57
CA PRO A 444 9.90 -0.43 27.44
C PRO A 444 11.34 -0.44 26.89
N ALA A 445 12.18 -1.32 27.44
CA ALA A 445 13.61 -1.37 27.10
C ALA A 445 13.87 -1.69 25.61
N ASP A 446 12.98 -2.43 24.95
CA ASP A 446 13.03 -2.71 23.52
C ASP A 446 12.80 -1.43 22.69
N GLY A 447 11.82 -0.60 23.10
CA GLY A 447 11.57 0.71 22.49
C GLY A 447 12.76 1.67 22.62
N ALA A 448 13.34 1.80 23.80
CA ALA A 448 14.48 2.69 24.03
C ALA A 448 15.74 2.27 23.24
N ARG A 449 16.00 0.96 23.11
CA ARG A 449 17.10 0.46 22.27
C ARG A 449 16.87 0.76 20.80
N TYR A 450 15.64 0.53 20.31
CA TYR A 450 15.26 0.85 18.95
C TYR A 450 15.46 2.33 18.62
N LEU A 451 14.98 3.24 19.49
CA LEU A 451 15.10 4.69 19.29
C LEU A 451 16.57 5.16 19.17
N LYS A 452 17.48 4.61 19.99
CA LYS A 452 18.92 4.94 19.89
C LYS A 452 19.50 4.52 18.56
N SER A 453 19.23 3.29 18.11
CA SER A 453 19.69 2.81 16.80
C SER A 453 19.07 3.61 15.65
N LEU A 454 17.79 3.98 15.75
CA LEU A 454 17.13 4.84 14.78
C LEU A 454 17.81 6.22 14.70
N ARG A 455 18.15 6.82 15.84
CA ARG A 455 18.84 8.12 15.91
C ARG A 455 20.22 8.07 15.26
N GLU A 456 21.01 7.04 15.56
CA GLU A 456 22.32 6.84 14.93
C GLU A 456 22.21 6.71 13.40
N LEU A 457 21.20 5.98 12.90
CA LEU A 457 20.95 5.82 11.47
C LEU A 457 20.50 7.12 10.79
N ASP A 458 19.70 7.94 11.48
CA ASP A 458 19.24 9.24 11.02
C ASP A 458 20.39 10.26 10.96
N GLU A 459 21.29 10.26 11.96
CA GLU A 459 22.50 11.10 11.96
C GLU A 459 23.44 10.75 10.81
N GLN A 460 23.63 9.45 10.55
CA GLN A 460 24.38 9.00 9.38
C GLN A 460 23.72 9.41 8.06
N ALA A 461 22.39 9.46 8.01
CA ALA A 461 21.64 9.94 6.84
C ALA A 461 21.87 11.44 6.62
N MET A 462 21.72 12.26 7.65
CA MET A 462 21.95 13.70 7.58
C MET A 462 23.39 14.02 7.14
N ALA A 463 24.38 13.40 7.78
CA ALA A 463 25.79 13.62 7.43
C ALA A 463 26.11 13.26 5.97
N TRP A 464 25.38 12.33 5.38
CA TRP A 464 25.51 11.99 3.97
C TRP A 464 24.81 13.00 3.05
N ILE A 465 23.58 13.42 3.39
CA ILE A 465 22.86 14.46 2.62
C ILE A 465 23.67 15.76 2.60
N ASP A 466 24.33 16.11 3.71
CA ASP A 466 25.19 17.28 3.81
C ASP A 466 26.37 17.24 2.81
N ARG A 467 26.93 16.04 2.54
CA ARG A 467 27.97 15.88 1.52
C ARG A 467 27.42 16.15 0.12
N ILE A 468 26.24 15.61 -0.19
CA ILE A 468 25.57 15.89 -1.48
C ILE A 468 25.33 17.39 -1.66
N LEU A 469 24.81 18.06 -0.63
CA LEU A 469 24.56 19.50 -0.67
C LEU A 469 25.86 20.30 -0.88
N ALA A 470 26.96 19.88 -0.24
CA ALA A 470 28.27 20.51 -0.41
C ALA A 470 28.82 20.34 -1.85
N ASP A 471 28.67 19.16 -2.43
CA ASP A 471 29.10 18.86 -3.80
C ASP A 471 28.28 19.67 -4.83
N MET A 472 26.95 19.75 -4.65
CA MET A 472 26.08 20.58 -5.47
C MET A 472 26.42 22.08 -5.37
N GLY A 473 26.75 22.55 -4.16
CA GLY A 473 27.18 23.92 -3.91
C GLY A 473 28.54 24.24 -4.57
N SER A 474 29.45 23.28 -4.62
CA SER A 474 30.76 23.42 -5.27
C SER A 474 30.63 23.44 -6.80
N ALA A 475 29.81 22.56 -7.38
CA ALA A 475 29.55 22.52 -8.81
C ALA A 475 28.92 23.83 -9.35
N ARG A 476 28.07 24.49 -8.56
CA ARG A 476 27.49 25.81 -8.91
C ARG A 476 28.56 26.91 -8.98
N ARG A 477 29.55 26.91 -8.08
CA ARG A 477 30.64 27.92 -8.04
C ARG A 477 31.65 27.78 -9.18
N VAL A 478 31.80 26.58 -9.76
CA VAL A 478 32.70 26.34 -10.90
C VAL A 478 32.05 26.78 -12.23
N ARG A 479 30.72 26.85 -12.27
CA ARG A 479 29.94 27.25 -13.46
C ARG A 479 29.57 28.74 -13.49
N SER A 480 29.73 29.45 -12.37
CA SER A 480 29.63 30.91 -12.25
C SER A 480 30.98 31.58 -12.44
#